data_AF-A0A7S3JLC7-F1
#
_entry.id   AF-A0A7S3JLC7-F1
#
_cell.length_a   1.000
_cell.length_b   1.000
_cell.length_c   1.000
_cell.angle_alpha   90.00
_cell.angle_beta   90.00
_cell.angle_gamma   90.00
#
_symmetry.space_group_name_H-M   'P 1'
#
loop_
_entity.id
_entity.type
_entity.pdbx_description
1 polymer ?
#
loop_
_entity_poly.entity_id
_entity_poly.type
_entity_poly.pdbx_seq_one_letter_code
_entity_poly.pdbx_strand_id
1 'polypeptide(L)'
;MLDKKQPELEATKIEVAKTKDIIAKESEAAEETRIVVAADEADAAVQESEVSAINKSAQDDLAKAEPALEEATKQLKALDVNDFYELKGTSVPTMTMVKMFEITCLMMKKPKPKKPNDPKKAESDPDGYFDLSKKTLLNAPKEFLQSMLSYDKDNIPDSLIAKVKPLIEKEEVKVENVRKASKALVAVH
;
A
#
# COMPACT_ATOMS: atom_id res chain seq x y z
N MET A 1 -24.09 -59.50 65.30
CA MET A 1 -23.26 -58.85 64.25
C MET A 1 -23.92 -57.56 63.73
N LEU A 2 -24.71 -56.83 64.54
CA LEU A 2 -25.41 -55.61 64.11
C LEU A 2 -24.75 -54.32 64.63
N ASP A 3 -24.00 -54.39 65.73
CA ASP A 3 -23.40 -53.20 66.38
C ASP A 3 -22.16 -52.64 65.67
N LYS A 4 -21.53 -53.38 64.75
CA LYS A 4 -20.35 -52.88 64.00
C LYS A 4 -20.70 -51.98 62.82
N LYS A 5 -21.95 -52.01 62.32
CA LYS A 5 -22.36 -51.28 61.11
C LYS A 5 -22.96 -49.89 61.37
N GLN A 6 -23.34 -49.58 62.62
CA GLN A 6 -23.81 -48.25 63.00
C GLN A 6 -22.73 -47.16 62.90
N PRO A 7 -21.52 -47.34 63.47
CA PRO A 7 -20.48 -46.31 63.40
C PRO A 7 -19.95 -46.12 61.98
N GLU A 8 -19.91 -47.18 61.16
CA GLU A 8 -19.58 -47.07 59.73
C GLU A 8 -20.61 -46.24 58.98
N LEU A 9 -21.91 -46.44 59.23
CA LEU A 9 -22.97 -45.69 58.56
C LEU A 9 -22.96 -44.19 58.94
N GLU A 10 -22.65 -43.86 60.19
CA GLU A 10 -22.48 -42.46 60.62
C GLU A 10 -21.23 -41.82 60.01
N ALA A 11 -20.10 -42.54 59.95
CA ALA A 11 -18.90 -42.06 59.28
C ALA A 11 -19.15 -41.80 57.78
N THR A 12 -19.83 -42.73 57.09
CA THR A 12 -20.18 -42.55 55.67
C THR A 12 -21.15 -41.39 55.46
N LYS A 13 -22.11 -41.17 56.36
CA LYS A 13 -23.03 -40.01 56.29
C LYS A 13 -22.28 -38.68 56.44
N ILE A 14 -21.28 -38.63 57.32
CA ILE A 14 -20.44 -37.44 57.53
C ILE A 14 -19.55 -37.18 56.30
N GLU A 15 -18.94 -38.22 55.72
CA GLU A 15 -18.18 -38.10 54.48
C GLU A 15 -19.05 -37.66 53.31
N VAL A 16 -20.23 -38.26 53.13
CA VAL A 16 -21.17 -37.86 52.06
C VAL A 16 -21.63 -36.41 52.24
N ALA A 17 -21.85 -35.94 53.48
CA ALA A 17 -22.18 -34.55 53.75
C ALA A 17 -21.02 -33.60 53.39
N LYS A 18 -19.78 -33.94 53.81
CA LYS A 18 -18.59 -33.15 53.44
C LYS A 18 -18.37 -33.10 51.93
N THR A 19 -18.52 -34.21 51.24
CA THR A 19 -18.34 -34.27 49.79
C THR A 19 -19.41 -33.44 49.07
N LYS A 20 -20.65 -33.41 49.57
CA LYS A 20 -21.69 -32.52 49.04
C LYS A 20 -21.35 -31.05 49.20
N ASP A 21 -20.82 -30.64 50.36
CA ASP A 21 -20.39 -29.25 50.60
C ASP A 21 -19.21 -28.84 49.71
N ILE A 22 -18.28 -29.76 49.47
CA ILE A 22 -17.14 -29.54 48.55
C ILE A 22 -17.63 -29.38 47.11
N ILE A 23 -18.49 -30.30 46.64
CA ILE A 23 -19.06 -30.24 45.29
C ILE A 23 -19.88 -28.96 45.09
N ALA A 24 -20.62 -28.51 46.11
CA ALA A 24 -21.39 -27.27 46.03
C ALA A 24 -20.47 -26.05 45.84
N LYS A 25 -19.40 -25.95 46.63
CA LYS A 25 -18.40 -24.87 46.48
C LYS A 25 -17.65 -24.93 45.16
N GLU A 26 -17.25 -26.11 44.72
CA GLU A 26 -16.56 -26.28 43.43
C GLU A 26 -17.48 -25.95 42.25
N SER A 27 -18.78 -26.31 42.34
CA SER A 27 -19.77 -25.96 41.33
C SER A 27 -20.01 -24.46 41.24
N GLU A 28 -20.05 -23.76 42.37
CA GLU A 28 -20.23 -22.30 42.41
C GLU A 28 -19.01 -21.58 41.81
N ALA A 29 -17.79 -21.97 42.20
CA ALA A 29 -16.56 -21.43 41.62
C ALA A 29 -16.39 -21.74 40.13
N ALA A 30 -16.84 -22.91 39.67
CA ALA A 30 -16.83 -23.28 38.26
C ALA A 30 -17.83 -22.44 37.43
N GLU A 31 -18.99 -22.11 38.00
CA GLU A 31 -19.98 -21.26 37.35
C GLU A 31 -19.48 -19.81 37.24
N GLU A 32 -18.88 -19.26 38.30
CA GLU A 32 -18.24 -17.94 38.27
C GLU A 32 -17.12 -17.87 37.23
N THR A 33 -16.25 -18.89 37.19
CA THR A 33 -15.16 -18.97 36.20
C THR A 33 -15.72 -19.07 34.77
N ARG A 34 -16.79 -19.84 34.55
CA ARG A 34 -17.46 -19.92 33.24
C ARG A 34 -18.01 -18.59 32.78
N ILE A 35 -18.60 -17.80 33.68
CA ILE A 35 -19.15 -16.48 33.33
C ILE A 35 -18.03 -15.53 32.92
N VAL A 36 -16.90 -15.52 33.64
CA VAL A 36 -15.73 -14.70 33.30
C VAL A 36 -15.13 -15.12 31.96
N VAL A 37 -14.91 -16.41 31.74
CA VAL A 37 -14.35 -16.92 30.48
C VAL A 37 -15.29 -16.63 29.30
N ALA A 38 -16.60 -16.77 29.47
CA ALA A 38 -17.58 -16.45 28.42
C ALA A 38 -17.60 -14.95 28.08
N ALA A 39 -17.39 -14.07 29.07
CA ALA A 39 -17.27 -12.63 28.84
C ALA A 39 -15.96 -12.29 28.10
N ASP A 40 -14.83 -12.85 28.54
CA ASP A 40 -13.52 -12.64 27.91
C ASP A 40 -13.50 -13.18 26.47
N GLU A 41 -14.14 -14.33 26.20
CA GLU A 41 -14.29 -14.88 24.85
C GLU A 41 -15.13 -13.97 23.94
N ALA A 42 -16.19 -13.35 24.47
CA ALA A 42 -17.02 -12.42 23.73
C ALA A 42 -16.25 -11.14 23.36
N ASP A 43 -15.49 -10.58 24.31
CA ASP A 43 -14.68 -9.40 24.08
C ASP A 43 -13.52 -9.68 23.10
N ALA A 44 -12.87 -10.84 23.22
CA ALA A 44 -11.84 -11.28 22.29
C ALA A 44 -12.39 -11.47 20.86
N ALA A 45 -13.60 -12.04 20.72
CA ALA A 45 -14.24 -12.21 19.42
C ALA A 45 -14.60 -10.87 18.75
N VAL A 46 -15.01 -9.86 19.53
CA VAL A 46 -15.25 -8.51 19.02
C VAL A 46 -13.94 -7.88 18.52
N GLN A 47 -12.88 -7.95 19.33
CA GLN A 47 -11.57 -7.43 18.94
C GLN A 47 -10.98 -8.15 17.71
N GLU A 48 -11.13 -9.47 17.62
CA GLU A 48 -10.71 -10.25 16.45
C GLU A 48 -11.48 -9.81 15.18
N SER A 49 -12.78 -9.55 15.31
CA SER A 49 -13.60 -9.06 14.21
C SER A 49 -13.15 -7.69 13.72
N GLU A 50 -12.88 -6.76 14.63
CA GLU A 50 -12.40 -5.41 14.30
C GLU A 50 -11.02 -5.44 13.63
N VAL A 51 -10.07 -6.20 14.19
CA VAL A 51 -8.72 -6.34 13.62
C VAL A 51 -8.75 -7.05 12.26
N SER A 52 -9.59 -8.07 12.10
CA SER A 52 -9.78 -8.78 10.83
C SER A 52 -10.38 -7.86 9.76
N ALA A 53 -11.35 -7.01 10.13
CA ALA A 53 -11.93 -6.03 9.21
C ALA A 53 -10.91 -4.98 8.76
N ILE A 54 -10.07 -4.46 9.66
CA ILE A 54 -9.01 -3.51 9.34
C ILE A 54 -7.95 -4.16 8.43
N ASN A 55 -7.49 -5.38 8.77
CA ASN A 55 -6.54 -6.13 7.94
C ASN A 55 -7.10 -6.40 6.54
N LYS A 56 -8.37 -6.79 6.44
CA LYS A 56 -9.02 -7.06 5.17
C LYS A 56 -9.13 -5.80 4.32
N SER A 57 -9.50 -4.67 4.92
CA SER A 57 -9.53 -3.38 4.21
C SER A 57 -8.16 -3.00 3.67
N ALA A 58 -7.09 -3.20 4.45
CA ALA A 58 -5.73 -2.92 4.01
C ALA A 58 -5.26 -3.87 2.90
N GLN A 59 -5.58 -5.17 3.01
CA GLN A 59 -5.28 -6.17 2.00
C GLN A 59 -6.05 -5.92 0.69
N ASP A 60 -7.32 -5.51 0.77
CA ASP A 60 -8.14 -5.22 -0.41
C ASP A 60 -7.62 -3.99 -1.18
N ASP A 61 -7.15 -2.95 -0.47
CA ASP A 61 -6.58 -1.78 -1.13
C ASP A 61 -5.18 -2.05 -1.70
N LEU A 62 -4.38 -2.87 -1.01
CA LEU A 62 -3.11 -3.37 -1.54
C LEU A 62 -3.32 -4.24 -2.79
N ALA A 63 -4.27 -5.18 -2.75
CA ALA A 63 -4.58 -6.10 -3.85
C ALA A 63 -5.14 -5.39 -5.09
N LYS A 64 -5.71 -4.18 -4.96
CA LYS A 64 -6.09 -3.35 -6.12
C LYS A 64 -4.89 -2.64 -6.75
N ALA A 65 -3.90 -2.26 -5.94
CA ALA A 65 -2.72 -1.53 -6.41
C ALA A 65 -1.64 -2.47 -7.01
N GLU A 66 -1.52 -3.69 -6.49
CA GLU A 66 -0.60 -4.72 -6.98
C GLU A 66 -0.71 -5.03 -8.48
N PRO A 67 -1.89 -5.33 -9.05
CA PRO A 67 -2.00 -5.65 -10.48
C PRO A 67 -1.66 -4.47 -11.38
N ALA A 68 -2.01 -3.24 -10.98
CA ALA A 68 -1.63 -2.04 -11.71
C ALA A 68 -0.11 -1.83 -11.70
N LEU A 69 0.54 -2.09 -10.57
CA LEU A 69 1.98 -1.97 -10.41
C LEU A 69 2.75 -3.04 -11.20
N GLU A 70 2.25 -4.28 -11.21
CA GLU A 70 2.82 -5.36 -12.02
C GLU A 70 2.66 -5.08 -13.52
N GLU A 71 1.50 -4.59 -13.94
CA GLU A 71 1.26 -4.20 -15.34
C GLU A 71 2.21 -3.08 -15.77
N ALA A 72 2.36 -2.03 -14.95
CA ALA A 72 3.31 -0.95 -15.22
C ALA A 72 4.75 -1.48 -15.32
N THR A 73 5.15 -2.37 -14.40
CA THR A 73 6.49 -3.00 -14.43
C THR A 73 6.70 -3.83 -15.69
N LYS A 74 5.66 -4.54 -16.16
CA LYS A 74 5.70 -5.32 -17.39
C LYS A 74 5.80 -4.43 -18.62
N GLN A 75 5.05 -3.32 -18.65
CA GLN A 75 5.10 -2.34 -19.73
C GLN A 75 6.48 -1.67 -19.80
N LEU A 76 7.08 -1.32 -18.66
CA LEU A 76 8.46 -0.81 -18.59
C LEU A 76 9.49 -1.82 -19.11
N LYS A 77 9.33 -3.11 -18.80
CA LYS A 77 10.22 -4.16 -19.33
C LYS A 77 10.02 -4.44 -20.83
N ALA A 78 8.81 -4.22 -21.35
CA ALA A 78 8.47 -4.40 -22.76
C ALA A 78 8.80 -3.17 -23.64
N LEU A 79 9.27 -2.10 -23.02
CA LEU A 79 9.60 -0.82 -23.64
C LEU A 79 10.94 -0.92 -24.36
N ASP A 80 11.00 -0.45 -25.61
CA ASP A 80 12.27 -0.39 -26.33
C ASP A 80 13.03 0.87 -25.91
N VAL A 81 14.33 0.73 -25.66
CA VAL A 81 15.22 1.87 -25.41
C VAL A 81 15.24 2.85 -26.58
N ASN A 82 14.94 2.39 -27.80
CA ASN A 82 14.77 3.21 -28.99
C ASN A 82 13.65 4.24 -28.84
N ASP A 83 12.55 3.91 -28.16
CA ASP A 83 11.44 4.85 -27.97
C ASP A 83 11.88 6.10 -27.19
N PHE A 84 12.82 5.96 -26.24
CA PHE A 84 13.39 7.09 -25.51
C PHE A 84 14.37 7.92 -26.36
N TYR A 85 15.08 7.31 -27.30
CA TYR A 85 15.91 8.04 -28.26
C TYR A 85 15.05 8.88 -29.21
N GLU A 86 13.89 8.36 -29.63
CA GLU A 86 12.91 9.11 -30.42
C GLU A 86 12.34 10.28 -29.62
N LEU A 87 11.97 10.06 -28.35
CA LEU A 87 11.53 11.13 -27.46
C LEU A 87 12.60 12.23 -27.32
N LYS A 88 13.89 11.86 -27.23
CA LYS A 88 15.00 12.83 -27.17
C LYS A 88 15.11 13.66 -28.46
N GLY A 89 14.88 13.04 -29.61
CA GLY A 89 14.92 13.68 -30.92
C GLY A 89 13.78 14.70 -31.16
N THR A 90 12.73 14.64 -30.34
CA THR A 90 11.58 15.55 -30.43
C THR A 90 12.02 17.01 -30.20
N SER A 91 11.86 17.81 -31.26
CA SER A 91 12.25 19.23 -31.26
C SER A 91 11.20 20.13 -30.60
N VAL A 92 9.91 19.78 -30.73
CA VAL A 92 8.78 20.49 -30.12
C VAL A 92 7.98 19.47 -29.29
N PRO A 93 8.14 19.45 -27.95
CA PRO A 93 7.35 18.55 -27.11
C PRO A 93 5.88 18.98 -27.09
N THR A 94 4.97 18.01 -26.98
CA THR A 94 3.57 18.30 -26.67
C THR A 94 3.43 18.68 -25.19
N MET A 95 2.39 19.44 -24.83
CA MET A 95 2.18 19.85 -23.44
C MET A 95 2.06 18.65 -22.49
N THR A 96 1.37 17.59 -22.94
CA THR A 96 1.33 16.29 -22.24
C THR A 96 2.72 15.72 -21.97
N MET A 97 3.61 15.75 -22.96
CA MET A 97 4.98 15.26 -22.81
C MET A 97 5.76 16.11 -21.79
N VAL A 98 5.63 17.44 -21.83
CA VAL A 98 6.25 18.33 -20.84
C VAL A 98 5.77 18.02 -19.43
N LYS A 99 4.46 17.84 -19.24
CA LYS A 99 3.86 17.52 -17.94
C LYS A 99 4.30 16.17 -17.40
N MET A 100 4.39 15.16 -18.25
CA MET A 100 4.94 13.85 -17.89
C MET A 100 6.38 13.97 -17.40
N PHE A 101 7.23 14.67 -18.16
CA PHE A 101 8.63 14.87 -17.77
C PHE A 101 8.80 15.77 -16.53
N GLU A 102 7.89 16.72 -16.29
CA GLU A 102 7.81 17.47 -15.04
C GLU A 102 7.54 16.54 -13.84
N ILE A 103 6.54 15.67 -13.94
CA ILE A 103 6.22 14.67 -12.91
C ILE A 103 7.40 13.72 -12.69
N THR A 104 7.97 13.17 -13.76
CA THR A 104 9.14 12.28 -13.67
C THR A 104 10.34 12.96 -13.02
N CYS A 105 10.64 14.22 -13.39
CA CYS A 105 11.72 14.99 -12.76
C CYS A 105 11.48 15.19 -11.26
N LEU A 106 10.25 15.49 -10.85
CA LEU A 106 9.89 15.65 -9.44
C LEU A 106 10.05 14.33 -8.66
N MET A 107 9.56 13.22 -9.22
CA MET A 107 9.67 11.90 -8.60
C MET A 107 11.14 11.46 -8.47
N MET A 108 11.96 11.70 -9.48
CA MET A 108 13.40 11.40 -9.46
C MET A 108 14.24 12.46 -8.73
N LYS A 109 13.60 13.38 -8.00
CA LYS A 109 14.24 14.44 -7.20
C LYS A 109 15.25 15.28 -8.00
N LYS A 110 14.97 15.51 -9.29
CA LYS A 110 15.80 16.36 -10.15
C LYS A 110 15.63 17.84 -9.79
N PRO A 111 16.69 18.66 -9.94
CA PRO A 111 16.60 20.08 -9.66
C PRO A 111 15.60 20.77 -10.61
N LYS A 112 14.94 21.82 -10.13
CA LYS A 112 14.05 22.61 -10.99
C LYS A 112 14.86 23.22 -12.14
N PRO A 113 14.39 23.10 -13.41
CA PRO A 113 15.08 23.70 -14.54
C PRO A 113 15.06 25.23 -14.48
N LYS A 114 15.97 25.83 -15.25
CA LYS A 114 15.88 27.25 -15.58
C LYS A 114 14.89 27.41 -16.73
N LYS A 115 14.02 28.42 -16.62
CA LYS A 115 13.08 28.77 -17.70
C LYS A 115 13.84 29.05 -19.00
N PRO A 116 13.34 28.63 -20.16
CA PRO A 116 14.00 28.91 -21.42
C PRO A 116 14.08 30.42 -21.69
N ASN A 117 15.22 30.88 -22.18
CA ASN A 117 15.39 32.27 -22.64
C ASN A 117 14.87 32.47 -24.07
N ASP A 118 14.74 31.39 -24.84
CA ASP A 118 14.23 31.42 -26.21
C ASP A 118 12.69 31.43 -26.18
N PRO A 119 12.01 32.42 -26.80
CA PRO A 119 10.55 32.52 -26.79
C PRO A 119 9.83 31.29 -27.35
N LYS A 120 10.37 30.67 -28.41
CA LYS A 120 9.76 29.48 -29.03
C LYS A 120 9.90 28.25 -28.13
N LYS A 121 11.01 28.17 -27.39
CA LYS A 121 11.17 27.13 -26.36
C LYS A 121 10.31 27.39 -25.14
N ALA A 122 10.12 28.64 -24.73
CA ALA A 122 9.24 28.98 -23.62
C ALA A 122 7.75 28.73 -23.94
N GLU A 123 7.36 28.78 -25.21
CA GLU A 123 6.00 28.41 -25.65
C GLU A 123 5.75 26.90 -25.55
N SER A 124 6.74 26.09 -25.92
CA SER A 124 6.62 24.62 -25.95
C SER A 124 7.04 23.92 -24.66
N ASP A 125 7.97 24.48 -23.89
CA ASP A 125 8.45 23.98 -22.60
C ASP A 125 8.61 25.14 -21.59
N PRO A 126 7.50 25.67 -21.04
CA PRO A 126 7.51 26.93 -20.27
C PRO A 126 8.44 26.95 -19.06
N ASP A 127 8.62 25.80 -18.42
CA ASP A 127 9.43 25.66 -17.21
C ASP A 127 10.78 24.98 -17.46
N GLY A 128 11.05 24.49 -18.68
CA GLY A 128 12.32 23.87 -19.07
C GLY A 128 12.48 22.40 -18.65
N TYR A 129 11.39 21.73 -18.24
CA TYR A 129 11.44 20.35 -17.72
C TYR A 129 11.77 19.34 -18.81
N PHE A 130 11.31 19.57 -20.04
CA PHE A 130 11.65 18.69 -21.15
C PHE A 130 13.12 18.82 -21.55
N ASP A 131 13.65 20.04 -21.62
CA ASP A 131 15.08 20.27 -21.90
C ASP A 131 15.99 19.67 -20.82
N LEU A 132 15.61 19.80 -19.54
CA LEU A 132 16.30 19.14 -18.43
C LEU A 132 16.25 17.61 -18.55
N SER A 133 15.07 17.06 -18.85
CA SER A 133 14.89 15.62 -19.03
C SER A 133 15.70 15.08 -20.19
N LYS A 134 15.80 15.82 -21.30
CA LYS A 134 16.67 15.47 -22.43
C LYS A 134 18.15 15.35 -22.04
N LYS A 135 18.62 16.24 -21.16
CA LYS A 135 20.02 16.28 -20.71
C LYS A 135 20.34 15.28 -19.61
N THR A 136 19.37 14.95 -18.76
CA THR A 136 19.59 14.16 -17.54
C THR A 136 19.03 12.75 -17.62
N LEU A 137 17.80 12.58 -18.13
CA LEU A 137 17.09 11.30 -18.17
C LEU A 137 17.29 10.63 -19.52
N LEU A 138 16.90 11.30 -20.61
CA LEU A 138 16.96 10.76 -21.97
C LEU A 138 18.39 10.76 -22.54
N ASN A 139 19.37 11.32 -21.84
CA ASN A 139 20.76 11.22 -22.27
C ASN A 139 21.32 9.80 -22.11
N ALA A 140 20.83 9.07 -21.10
CA ALA A 140 21.16 7.68 -20.86
C ALA A 140 19.88 6.85 -20.69
N PRO A 141 19.15 6.54 -21.79
CA PRO A 141 17.86 5.85 -21.72
C PRO A 141 17.90 4.50 -20.99
N LYS A 142 19.00 3.75 -21.13
CA LYS A 142 19.20 2.48 -20.42
C LYS A 142 19.27 2.69 -18.90
N GLU A 143 20.04 3.67 -18.45
CA GLU A 143 20.18 3.99 -17.03
C GLU A 143 18.88 4.55 -16.46
N PHE A 144 18.19 5.38 -17.25
CA PHE A 144 16.88 5.91 -16.89
C PHE A 144 15.85 4.78 -16.68
N LEU A 145 15.77 3.83 -17.61
CA LEU A 145 14.89 2.66 -17.45
C LEU A 145 15.24 1.83 -16.22
N GLN A 146 16.53 1.59 -15.97
CA GLN A 146 16.98 0.88 -14.77
C GLN A 146 16.58 1.63 -13.49
N SER A 147 16.76 2.95 -13.46
CA SER A 147 16.39 3.77 -12.29
C SER A 147 14.88 3.84 -12.03
N MET A 148 14.05 3.63 -13.07
CA MET A 148 12.61 3.46 -12.89
C MET A 148 12.27 2.10 -12.29
N LEU A 149 12.94 1.03 -12.75
CA LEU A 149 12.73 -0.32 -12.23
C LEU A 149 13.24 -0.49 -10.79
N SER A 150 14.26 0.26 -10.39
CA SER A 150 14.84 0.23 -9.04
C SER A 150 14.38 1.40 -8.16
N TYR A 151 13.34 2.14 -8.57
CA TYR A 151 12.85 3.29 -7.82
C TYR A 151 12.28 2.87 -6.46
N ASP A 152 12.68 3.58 -5.40
CA ASP A 152 12.20 3.38 -4.04
C ASP A 152 10.80 3.98 -3.86
N LYS A 153 9.78 3.15 -4.10
CA LYS A 153 8.37 3.48 -3.98
C LYS A 153 7.86 3.54 -2.53
N ASP A 154 8.63 3.00 -1.58
CA ASP A 154 8.22 2.90 -0.18
C ASP A 154 8.61 4.16 0.62
N ASN A 155 9.58 4.94 0.13
CA ASN A 155 10.08 6.16 0.77
C ASN A 155 9.81 7.44 -0.04
N ILE A 156 8.57 7.62 -0.52
CA ILE A 156 8.16 8.85 -1.20
C ILE A 156 7.68 9.88 -0.16
N PRO A 157 8.34 11.04 -0.01
CA PRO A 157 7.91 12.05 0.95
C PRO A 157 6.57 12.69 0.56
N ASP A 158 5.69 12.90 1.54
CA ASP A 158 4.35 13.49 1.36
C ASP A 158 4.36 14.83 0.60
N SER A 159 5.42 15.62 0.79
CA SER A 159 5.60 16.89 0.07
C SER A 159 5.75 16.74 -1.45
N LEU A 160 6.25 15.59 -1.93
CA LEU A 160 6.27 15.26 -3.36
C LEU A 160 4.90 14.75 -3.81
N ILE A 161 4.25 13.89 -3.03
CA ILE A 161 2.90 13.38 -3.32
C ILE A 161 1.92 14.55 -3.50
N ALA A 162 1.93 15.51 -2.58
CA ALA A 162 1.08 16.69 -2.63
C ALA A 162 1.32 17.57 -3.88
N LYS A 163 2.54 17.56 -4.45
CA LYS A 163 2.87 18.30 -5.67
C LYS A 163 2.51 17.53 -6.94
N VAL A 164 2.66 16.22 -6.92
CA VAL A 164 2.46 15.34 -8.08
C VAL A 164 0.98 15.00 -8.28
N LYS A 165 0.22 14.76 -7.20
CA LYS A 165 -1.21 14.45 -7.24
C LYS A 165 -2.03 15.41 -8.13
N PRO A 166 -1.96 16.74 -7.96
CA PRO A 166 -2.71 17.67 -8.81
C PRO A 166 -2.18 17.77 -10.25
N LEU A 167 -0.98 17.23 -10.54
CA LEU A 167 -0.45 17.15 -11.90
C LEU A 167 -1.00 15.92 -12.63
N ILE A 168 -1.11 14.77 -11.94
CA ILE A 168 -1.66 13.52 -12.50
C ILE A 168 -3.17 13.64 -12.77
N GLU A 169 -3.89 14.39 -11.94
CA GLU A 169 -5.34 14.62 -12.10
C GLU A 169 -5.70 15.52 -13.30
N LYS A 170 -4.71 16.12 -13.98
CA LYS A 170 -4.96 16.98 -15.16
C LYS A 170 -5.35 16.17 -16.38
N GLU A 171 -6.24 16.73 -17.20
CA GLU A 171 -6.66 16.08 -18.46
C GLU A 171 -5.48 15.77 -19.39
N GLU A 172 -4.46 16.63 -19.40
CA GLU A 172 -3.25 16.46 -20.20
C GLU A 172 -2.49 15.18 -19.87
N VAL A 173 -2.61 14.70 -18.63
CA VAL A 173 -1.90 13.54 -18.10
C VAL A 173 -2.75 12.27 -18.18
N LYS A 174 -4.05 12.31 -18.52
CA LYS A 174 -4.87 11.10 -18.67
C LYS A 174 -4.25 10.11 -19.66
N VAL A 175 -4.32 8.82 -19.35
CA VAL A 175 -3.81 7.68 -20.15
C VAL A 175 -4.09 7.81 -21.65
N GLU A 176 -5.30 8.25 -22.03
CA GLU A 176 -5.68 8.42 -23.44
C GLU A 176 -4.84 9.48 -24.17
N ASN A 177 -4.54 10.60 -23.50
CA ASN A 177 -3.76 11.69 -24.07
C ASN A 177 -2.26 11.35 -24.06
N VAL A 178 -1.79 10.67 -23.02
CA VAL A 178 -0.41 10.16 -22.95
C VAL A 178 -0.16 9.12 -24.03
N ARG A 179 -1.11 8.21 -24.29
CA ARG A 179 -1.03 7.21 -25.37
C ARG A 179 -0.95 7.83 -26.75
N LYS A 180 -1.67 8.94 -26.99
CA LYS A 180 -1.57 9.71 -28.23
C LYS A 180 -0.22 10.42 -28.38
N ALA A 181 0.38 10.85 -27.27
CA ALA A 181 1.66 11.55 -27.29
C ALA A 181 2.85 10.60 -27.53
N SER A 182 2.89 9.46 -26.83
CA SER A 182 3.91 8.42 -27.07
C SER A 182 3.58 7.14 -26.30
N LYS A 183 3.84 5.99 -26.93
CA LYS A 183 3.76 4.68 -26.28
C LYS A 183 4.71 4.55 -25.08
N ALA A 184 5.89 5.16 -25.16
CA ALA A 184 6.87 5.16 -24.07
C ALA A 184 6.41 5.95 -22.85
N LEU A 185 5.65 7.02 -23.06
CA LEU A 185 5.11 7.81 -21.96
C LEU A 185 3.98 7.08 -21.22
N VAL A 186 3.27 6.16 -21.88
CA VAL A 186 2.20 5.36 -21.24
C VAL A 186 2.77 4.47 -20.14
N ALA A 187 3.94 3.88 -20.36
CA ALA A 187 4.59 3.06 -19.35
C ALA A 187 5.21 3.87 -18.19
N VAL A 188 5.25 5.20 -18.33
CA VAL A 188 5.83 6.14 -17.36
C VAL A 188 4.73 6.96 -16.64
N HIS A 189 3.48 6.85 -17.08
CA HIS A 189 2.29 7.43 -16.44
C HIS A 189 1.88 6.59 -15.23
#